data_AF-S4PH34-F1
#
_entry.id   AF-S4PH34-F1
#
_cell.length_a   1.000
_cell.length_b   1.000
_cell.length_c   1.000
_cell.angle_alpha   90.00
_cell.angle_beta   90.00
_cell.angle_gamma   90.00
#
_symmetry.space_group_name_H-M   'P 1'
#
loop_
_entity.id
_entity.type
_entity.pdbx_description
1 polymer ?
#
loop_
_entity_poly.entity_id
_entity_poly.type
_entity_poly.pdbx_seq_one_letter_code
_entity_poly.pdbx_strand_id
1 'polypeptide(L)'
;FHRRQLRHGQEGVQLGGGAEVRWAAHLLKVPAEELAKALTTRVTAARAERMRSPLPIDQALDARDAFAKALYSSLFSWLVLRINSIVHRAGLH
;
A
#
# COMPACT_ATOMS: atom_id res chain seq x y z
N PHE A 1 -3.72 -11.81 -5.81
CA PHE A 1 -3.24 -12.37 -4.54
C PHE A 1 -3.67 -13.83 -4.51
N HIS A 2 -2.73 -14.76 -4.42
CA HIS A 2 -2.97 -16.20 -4.38
C HIS A 2 -2.41 -16.78 -3.10
N ARG A 3 -3.19 -17.60 -2.40
CA ARG A 3 -2.76 -18.26 -1.16
C ARG A 3 -1.53 -19.11 -1.46
N ARG A 4 -0.50 -19.01 -0.62
CA ARG A 4 0.73 -19.79 -0.73
C ARG A 4 1.07 -20.37 0.64
N GLN A 5 1.14 -21.70 0.74
CA GLN A 5 1.69 -22.33 1.93
C GLN A 5 3.21 -22.13 1.97
N LEU A 6 3.70 -21.71 3.12
CA LEU A 6 5.12 -21.53 3.41
C LEU A 6 5.61 -22.63 4.35
N ARG A 7 6.93 -22.69 4.54
CA ARG A 7 7.56 -23.66 5.45
C ARG A 7 7.05 -23.45 6.88
N HIS A 8 7.01 -24.52 7.65
CA HIS A 8 6.55 -24.52 9.06
C HIS A 8 5.06 -24.17 9.26
N GLY A 9 4.21 -24.42 8.26
CA GLY A 9 2.75 -24.22 8.39
C GLY A 9 2.29 -22.76 8.35
N GLN A 10 3.19 -21.83 8.02
CA GLN A 10 2.82 -20.43 7.82
C GLN A 10 2.06 -20.27 6.50
N GLU A 11 0.96 -19.52 6.54
CA GLU A 11 0.31 -19.04 5.31
C GLU A 11 0.95 -17.74 4.84
N GLY A 12 1.13 -17.62 3.54
CA GLY A 12 1.58 -16.42 2.86
C GLY A 12 0.77 -16.16 1.60
N VAL A 13 1.17 -15.13 0.86
CA VAL A 13 0.48 -14.72 -0.36
C VAL A 13 1.47 -14.43 -1.47
N GLN A 14 1.10 -14.82 -2.69
CA GLN A 14 1.81 -14.48 -3.91
C GLN A 14 0.97 -13.51 -4.75
N LEU A 15 1.60 -12.49 -5.33
CA LEU A 15 0.94 -11.61 -6.29
C LEU A 15 0.76 -12.34 -7.63
N GLY A 16 -0.42 -12.21 -8.24
CA GLY A 16 -0.66 -12.73 -9.59
C GLY A 16 -0.15 -11.72 -10.62
N GLY A 17 0.45 -12.18 -11.72
CA GLY A 17 0.82 -11.36 -12.89
C GLY A 17 1.94 -10.32 -12.70
N GLY A 18 2.14 -9.79 -11.49
CA GLY A 18 3.13 -8.79 -11.13
C GLY A 18 3.01 -7.46 -11.90
N ALA A 19 2.17 -7.37 -12.93
CA ALA A 19 2.02 -6.22 -13.79
C ALA A 19 1.36 -5.07 -13.01
N GLU A 20 0.33 -5.39 -12.25
CA GLU A 20 -0.47 -4.47 -11.47
C GLU A 20 0.38 -3.77 -10.41
N VAL A 21 1.22 -4.51 -9.69
CA VAL A 21 2.13 -3.92 -8.69
C VAL A 21 3.23 -3.08 -9.35
N ARG A 22 3.71 -3.46 -10.54
CA ARG A 22 4.68 -2.65 -11.31
C ARG A 22 4.07 -1.34 -11.77
N TRP A 23 2.84 -1.36 -12.29
CA TRP A 23 2.10 -0.17 -12.69
C TRP A 23 1.84 0.75 -11.50
N ALA A 24 1.31 0.22 -10.40
CA ALA A 24 1.08 0.99 -9.18
C ALA A 24 2.38 1.63 -8.66
N ALA A 25 3.46 0.85 -8.60
CA ALA A 25 4.77 1.34 -8.15
C ALA A 25 5.34 2.43 -9.08
N HIS A 26 5.18 2.28 -10.41
CA HIS A 26 5.60 3.28 -11.39
C HIS A 26 4.86 4.61 -11.22
N LEU A 27 3.55 4.57 -10.97
CA LEU A 27 2.72 5.76 -10.74
C LEU A 27 3.07 6.43 -9.41
N LEU A 28 3.27 5.63 -8.35
CA LEU A 28 3.63 6.11 -7.02
C LEU A 28 5.11 6.48 -6.87
N LYS A 29 5.94 6.21 -7.89
CA LYS A 29 7.39 6.45 -7.89
C LYS A 29 8.12 5.74 -6.74
N VAL A 30 7.76 4.49 -6.49
CA VAL A 30 8.40 3.63 -5.48
C VAL A 30 8.92 2.34 -6.13
N PRO A 31 9.86 1.61 -5.49
CA PRO A 31 10.28 0.30 -5.98
C PRO A 31 9.14 -0.72 -5.92
N ALA A 32 8.92 -1.44 -7.02
CA ALA A 32 7.84 -2.44 -7.11
C ALA A 32 8.00 -3.58 -6.11
N GLU A 33 9.25 -3.97 -5.81
CA GLU A 33 9.54 -5.00 -4.81
C GLU A 33 9.18 -4.55 -3.38
N GLU A 34 9.43 -3.29 -3.04
CA GLU A 34 9.08 -2.77 -1.72
C GLU A 34 7.57 -2.62 -1.57
N LEU A 35 6.86 -2.18 -2.62
CA LEU A 35 5.40 -2.17 -2.63
C LEU A 35 4.83 -3.59 -2.49
N ALA A 36 5.37 -4.56 -3.21
CA ALA A 36 4.96 -5.95 -3.10
C ALA A 36 5.18 -6.49 -1.68
N LYS A 37 6.38 -6.28 -1.10
CA LYS A 37 6.69 -6.69 0.28
C LYS A 37 5.76 -6.02 1.29
N ALA A 38 5.47 -4.73 1.14
CA ALA A 38 4.59 -4.00 2.03
C ALA A 38 3.14 -4.54 2.01
N LEU A 39 2.68 -5.00 0.85
CA LEU A 39 1.33 -5.57 0.69
C LEU A 39 1.23 -7.05 1.13
N THR A 40 2.34 -7.78 1.24
CA THR A 40 2.34 -9.22 1.54
C THR A 40 3.01 -9.59 2.86
N THR A 41 3.60 -8.64 3.58
CA THR A 41 4.29 -8.89 4.86
C THR A 41 3.88 -7.87 5.91
N ARG A 42 3.86 -8.30 7.17
CA ARG A 42 3.77 -7.42 8.33
C ARG A 42 5.16 -7.21 8.92
N VAL A 43 5.44 -5.98 9.34
CA VAL A 43 6.61 -5.65 10.14
C VAL A 43 6.17 -5.56 11.60
N THR A 44 6.72 -6.42 12.45
CA THR A 44 6.52 -6.37 13.91
C THR A 44 7.80 -5.87 14.54
N ALA A 45 7.71 -4.80 15.33
CA ALA A 45 8.82 -4.32 16.14
C ALA A 45 8.77 -4.99 17.52
N ALA A 46 9.86 -5.63 17.94
CA ALA A 46 10.00 -6.24 19.25
C ALA A 46 11.33 -5.81 19.89
N ARG A 47 11.25 -5.09 21.02
CA ARG A 47 12.38 -4.49 21.78
C ARG A 47 13.34 -3.65 20.93
N ALA A 48 14.24 -4.30 20.18
CA ALA A 48 15.28 -3.68 19.36
C ALA A 48 15.30 -4.18 17.89
N GLU A 49 14.45 -5.13 17.51
CA GLU A 49 14.45 -5.74 16.18
C GLU A 49 13.14 -5.52 15.43
N ARG A 50 13.25 -5.37 14.11
CA ARG A 50 12.12 -5.38 13.17
C ARG A 50 12.06 -6.71 12.46
N MET A 51 11.09 -7.53 12.85
CA MET A 51 10.85 -8.82 12.21
C MET A 51 9.81 -8.65 11.10
N ARG A 52 10.10 -9.19 9.91
CA ARG A 52 9.11 -9.28 8.82
C ARG A 52 8.51 -10.68 8.79
N SER A 53 7.19 -10.78 8.82
CA SER A 53 6.47 -12.04 8.67
C SER A 53 5.45 -11.98 7.53
N PRO A 54 5.21 -13.09 6.81
CA PRO A 54 4.20 -13.16 5.76
C PRO A 54 2.78 -12.85 6.29
N LEU A 55 1.95 -12.23 5.47
CA LEU A 55 0.52 -12.07 5.74
C LEU A 55 -0.27 -13.27 5.22
N PRO A 56 -1.28 -13.76 5.97
CA PRO A 56 -2.34 -14.62 5.43
C PRO A 56 -3.14 -13.90 4.33
N ILE A 57 -3.87 -14.65 3.50
CA ILE A 57 -4.57 -14.08 2.35
C ILE A 57 -5.57 -12.99 2.72
N ASP A 58 -6.36 -13.19 3.76
CA ASP A 58 -7.40 -12.25 4.17
C ASP A 58 -6.77 -10.93 4.63
N GLN A 59 -5.68 -11.00 5.41
CA GLN A 59 -4.95 -9.81 5.86
C GLN A 59 -4.25 -9.08 4.72
N ALA A 60 -3.75 -9.80 3.71
CA ALA A 60 -3.15 -9.18 2.53
C ALA A 60 -4.19 -8.46 1.65
N LEU A 61 -5.41 -9.01 1.56
CA LEU A 61 -6.53 -8.35 0.88
C LEU A 61 -6.97 -7.10 1.64
N ASP A 62 -7.09 -7.19 2.97
CA ASP A 62 -7.39 -6.03 3.82
C ASP A 62 -6.32 -4.93 3.68
N ALA A 63 -5.04 -5.31 3.67
CA ALA A 63 -3.93 -4.38 3.48
C ALA A 63 -3.99 -3.68 2.12
N ARG A 64 -4.31 -4.40 1.04
CA ARG A 64 -4.52 -3.83 -0.30
C ARG A 64 -5.65 -2.79 -0.28
N ASP A 65 -6.79 -3.14 0.31
CA ASP A 65 -7.97 -2.28 0.31
C ASP A 65 -7.78 -1.06 1.20
N ALA A 66 -7.15 -1.22 2.37
CA ALA A 66 -6.77 -0.12 3.24
C ALA A 66 -5.79 0.83 2.55
N PHE A 67 -4.78 0.29 1.85
CA PHE A 67 -3.83 1.11 1.09
C PHE A 67 -4.50 1.91 -0.02
N ALA A 68 -5.40 1.28 -0.80
CA ALA A 68 -6.16 1.96 -1.84
C ALA A 68 -7.06 3.08 -1.28
N LYS A 69 -7.76 2.81 -0.16
CA LYS A 69 -8.59 3.80 0.53
C LYS A 69 -7.75 4.98 1.04
N ALA A 70 -6.59 4.70 1.65
CA ALA A 70 -5.68 5.74 2.14
C ALA A 70 -5.16 6.62 0.99
N LEU A 71 -4.70 6.02 -0.11
CA LEU A 71 -4.25 6.74 -1.29
C LEU A 71 -5.33 7.66 -1.86
N TYR A 72 -6.54 7.14 -2.06
CA TYR A 72 -7.66 7.92 -2.58
C TYR A 72 -8.01 9.07 -1.63
N SER A 73 -8.14 8.78 -0.33
CA SER A 73 -8.47 9.78 0.69
C SER A 73 -7.45 10.92 0.71
N SER A 74 -6.15 10.60 0.70
CA SER A 74 -5.08 11.60 0.66
C SER A 74 -5.10 12.43 -0.62
N LEU A 75 -5.29 11.80 -1.79
CA LEU A 75 -5.33 12.50 -3.07
C LEU A 75 -6.53 13.46 -3.15
N PHE A 76 -7.71 12.99 -2.76
CA PHE A 76 -8.93 13.79 -2.76
C PHE A 76 -8.79 14.98 -1.80
N SER A 77 -8.29 14.74 -0.58
CA SER A 77 -8.06 15.80 0.40
C SER A 77 -7.10 16.86 -0.14
N TRP A 78 -6.00 16.42 -0.75
CA TRP A 78 -5.03 17.33 -1.39
C TRP A 78 -5.65 18.12 -2.54
N LEU A 79 -6.49 17.49 -3.36
CA LEU A 79 -7.16 18.15 -4.49
C LEU A 79 -8.08 19.27 -4.00
N VAL A 80 -8.91 18.99 -2.99
CA VAL A 80 -9.80 19.98 -2.37
C VAL A 80 -8.99 21.15 -1.81
N LEU A 81 -7.93 20.86 -1.05
CA LEU A 81 -7.04 21.88 -0.49
C LEU A 81 -6.43 22.76 -1.60
N ARG A 82 -5.95 22.14 -2.69
CA ARG A 82 -5.35 22.85 -3.83
C ARG A 82 -6.37 23.74 -4.53
N ILE A 83 -7.56 23.24 -4.83
CA ILE A 83 -8.63 24.02 -5.48
C ILE A 83 -9.01 25.22 -4.61
N ASN A 84 -9.27 24.97 -3.33
CA ASN A 84 -9.65 26.03 -2.38
C ASN A 84 -8.53 27.10 -2.28
N SER A 85 -7.25 26.69 -2.27
CA SER A 85 -6.13 27.64 -2.24
C SER A 85 -6.08 28.57 -3.46
N ILE A 86 -6.49 28.09 -4.63
CA ILE A 86 -6.51 28.88 -5.88
C ILE A 86 -7.70 29.84 -5.86
N VAL A 87 -8.89 29.34 -5.50
CA VAL A 87 -10.12 30.15 -5.43
C VAL A 87 -9.97 31.28 -4.40
N HIS A 88 -9.49 30.99 -3.20
CA HIS A 88 -9.29 32.00 -2.17
C HIS A 88 -8.20 33.02 -2.53
N ARG A 89 -7.19 32.62 -3.32
CA ARG A 89 -6.19 33.56 -3.85
C ARG A 89 -6.76 34.45 -4.96
N ALA A 90 -7.68 33.93 -5.77
CA ALA A 90 -8.32 34.67 -6.86
C ALA A 90 -9.37 35.70 -6.38
N GLY A 91 -9.95 35.53 -5.19
CA GLY A 91 -10.93 36.47 -4.60
C GLY A 91 -10.31 37.61 -3.77
N LEU A 92 -8.98 37.77 -3.78
CA LEU A 92 -8.24 38.85 -3.09
C LEU A 92 -7.78 39.97 -4.05
N HIS A 93 -8.35 40.02 -5.25
CA HIS A 93 -8.22 41.11 -6.23
C HIS A 93 -9.62 41.59 -6.61
#